data_AF-C5EDK1-F1
#
_entry.id   AF-C5EDK1-F1
#
_cell.length_a   1.000
_cell.length_b   1.000
_cell.length_c   1.000
_cell.angle_alpha   90.00
_cell.angle_beta   90.00
_cell.angle_gamma   90.00
#
_symmetry.space_group_name_H-M   'P 1'
#
loop_
_entity.id
_entity.type
_entity.pdbx_description
1 polymer ?
#
loop_
_entity_poly.entity_id
_entity_poly.type
_entity_poly.pdbx_seq_one_letter_code
_entity_poly.pdbx_strand_id
1 'polypeptide(L)'
;PHGHGGRHVHGPRLVPDHRHRRANRRGAGPAVVRARVQGRIPALFSRLPAPDVLITDGLRGAEAACTQAWPGTRIQRCLVHVQRNTRTGLTSRPRLQAGRELKRLSDRLTSVETAGQAVRWGEALNAWHERWKDFIAERTYARDDPSNPKASRHRWWWTHEELRRCYRRLERLFREGRLFAYLEPELLKGGPVARTTNRLEGGVNSVVKDVLRNHRGLPEEHMRRACEWVCYMKTAHPRPESFIPDALRKGEKATTPEPDDSVAPAYGTGIDWNEFHTTTRYPNTTD
;
A
#
# COMPACT_ATOMS: atom_id res chain seq x y z
N PRO A 1 -40.69 -35.54 12.87
CA PRO A 1 -40.43 -34.78 14.12
C PRO A 1 -39.15 -33.96 14.01
N HIS A 2 -39.33 -32.69 13.65
CA HIS A 2 -38.56 -31.45 13.93
C HIS A 2 -37.01 -31.50 13.96
N GLY A 3 -36.25 -30.61 13.31
CA GLY A 3 -36.63 -29.36 12.66
C GLY A 3 -35.44 -28.70 11.96
N HIS A 4 -35.77 -27.94 10.91
CA HIS A 4 -34.88 -27.12 10.11
C HIS A 4 -34.37 -25.90 10.90
N GLY A 5 -33.05 -25.69 10.93
CA GLY A 5 -32.41 -24.50 11.48
C GLY A 5 -31.92 -23.56 10.38
N GLY A 6 -32.84 -22.88 9.69
CA GLY A 6 -32.51 -21.78 8.78
C GLY A 6 -31.97 -20.58 9.57
N ARG A 7 -30.74 -20.16 9.32
CA ARG A 7 -30.19 -18.91 9.89
C ARG A 7 -30.62 -17.73 9.01
N HIS A 8 -31.63 -17.00 9.48
CA HIS A 8 -32.05 -15.73 8.92
C HIS A 8 -30.95 -14.67 9.03
N VAL A 9 -30.76 -13.93 7.93
CA VAL A 9 -29.90 -12.75 7.83
C VAL A 9 -30.69 -11.57 8.38
N HIS A 10 -30.27 -11.04 9.53
CA HIS A 10 -30.79 -9.77 10.04
C HIS A 10 -30.08 -8.60 9.33
N GLY A 11 -30.88 -7.72 8.72
CA GLY A 11 -30.42 -6.46 8.15
C GLY A 11 -29.94 -5.46 9.21
N PRO A 12 -29.19 -4.42 8.82
CA PRO A 12 -28.60 -3.48 9.76
C PRO A 12 -29.65 -2.54 10.38
N ARG A 13 -29.64 -2.44 11.72
CA ARG A 13 -30.38 -1.45 12.51
C ARG A 13 -29.67 -0.09 12.48
N LEU A 14 -30.44 0.97 12.18
CA LEU A 14 -30.08 2.39 12.27
C LEU A 14 -30.40 2.92 13.67
N VAL A 15 -29.45 3.60 14.34
CA VAL A 15 -29.67 4.55 15.47
C VAL A 15 -28.48 5.55 15.52
N PRO A 16 -28.58 6.73 16.19
CA PRO A 16 -28.57 8.03 15.51
C PRO A 16 -27.36 8.93 15.82
N ASP A 17 -27.36 10.03 15.05
CA ASP A 17 -26.49 11.21 14.99
C ASP A 17 -26.13 11.86 16.35
N HIS A 18 -24.84 12.17 16.55
CA HIS A 18 -24.38 13.16 17.51
C HIS A 18 -23.35 14.10 16.88
N ARG A 19 -23.79 15.35 16.70
CA ARG A 19 -23.00 16.48 16.22
C ARG A 19 -22.01 17.04 17.25
N HIS A 20 -21.01 17.72 16.70
CA HIS A 20 -20.16 18.79 17.25
C HIS A 20 -19.00 18.40 18.18
N ARG A 21 -17.78 18.64 17.70
CA ARG A 21 -16.95 19.81 18.08
C ARG A 21 -15.67 19.89 17.24
N ARG A 22 -15.54 20.98 16.47
CA ARG A 22 -14.27 21.40 15.86
C ARG A 22 -13.40 22.02 16.95
N ALA A 23 -12.15 21.58 17.05
CA ALA A 23 -11.10 22.34 17.73
C ALA A 23 -9.87 22.43 16.82
N ASN A 24 -9.54 23.67 16.50
CA ASN A 24 -8.37 24.14 15.77
C ASN A 24 -7.15 24.07 16.71
N ARG A 25 -5.98 23.57 16.26
CA ARG A 25 -4.66 24.05 16.69
C ARG A 25 -3.51 23.37 15.94
N ARG A 26 -2.48 24.19 15.74
CA ARG A 26 -1.34 24.08 14.84
C ARG A 26 -0.17 23.32 15.47
N GLY A 27 0.62 22.66 14.62
CA GLY A 27 2.09 22.63 14.67
C GLY A 27 2.79 21.66 15.64
N ALA A 28 3.45 20.64 15.09
CA ALA A 28 4.81 20.20 15.46
C ALA A 28 5.25 19.05 14.53
N GLY A 29 6.43 19.18 13.92
CA GLY A 29 6.97 18.29 12.88
C GLY A 29 7.38 16.88 13.37
N PRO A 30 7.62 15.91 12.46
CA PRO A 30 7.93 14.55 12.86
C PRO A 30 9.44 14.23 12.85
N ALA A 31 9.91 13.67 13.96
CA ALA A 31 11.16 12.93 14.07
C ALA A 31 11.01 11.51 13.50
N VAL A 32 12.07 10.98 12.88
CA VAL A 32 12.07 9.62 12.31
C VAL A 32 13.08 8.72 12.99
N VAL A 33 12.57 7.67 13.64
CA VAL A 33 13.34 6.50 14.08
C VAL A 33 12.85 5.29 13.29
N ARG A 34 13.55 4.14 13.28
CA ARG A 34 13.22 2.89 12.56
C ARG A 34 12.69 1.83 13.56
N ALA A 35 11.55 1.18 13.30
CA ALA A 35 11.01 0.10 14.13
C ALA A 35 9.86 -0.63 13.40
N ARG A 36 9.73 -1.94 13.65
CA ARG A 36 8.74 -2.89 13.10
C ARG A 36 7.36 -2.26 12.82
N VAL A 37 6.87 -2.47 11.59
CA VAL A 37 5.69 -1.84 10.96
C VAL A 37 4.36 -2.02 11.75
N GLN A 38 4.27 -2.97 12.70
CA GLN A 38 3.05 -3.21 13.47
C GLN A 38 2.69 -2.06 14.44
N GLY A 39 3.66 -1.35 15.02
CA GLY A 39 3.42 -0.33 16.07
C GLY A 39 3.24 1.11 15.56
N ARG A 40 3.46 1.38 14.27
CA ARG A 40 3.52 2.75 13.71
C ARG A 40 2.25 3.23 13.07
N ILE A 41 1.47 2.30 12.51
CA ILE A 41 0.21 2.65 11.85
C ILE A 41 -0.80 3.22 12.86
N PRO A 42 -0.94 2.68 14.08
CA PRO A 42 -1.81 3.29 15.10
C PRO A 42 -1.41 4.73 15.46
N ALA A 43 -0.11 4.99 15.61
CA ALA A 43 0.42 6.33 15.93
C ALA A 43 0.27 7.34 14.78
N LEU A 44 0.22 6.86 13.53
CA LEU A 44 -0.12 7.68 12.37
C LEU A 44 -1.62 7.98 12.36
N PHE A 45 -2.46 6.97 12.57
CA PHE A 45 -3.92 7.11 12.50
C PHE A 45 -4.47 8.02 13.59
N SER A 46 -3.87 8.03 14.78
CA SER A 46 -4.28 8.94 15.86
C SER A 46 -4.07 10.43 15.54
N ARG A 47 -3.29 10.76 14.51
CA ARG A 47 -3.01 12.15 14.08
C ARG A 47 -3.90 12.61 12.93
N LEU A 48 -4.71 11.72 12.37
CA LEU A 48 -5.54 11.98 11.20
C LEU A 48 -7.03 11.85 11.57
N PRO A 49 -7.90 12.67 10.97
CA PRO A 49 -9.34 12.44 11.09
C PRO A 49 -9.70 11.09 10.46
N ALA A 50 -10.75 10.46 10.98
CA ALA A 50 -11.27 9.21 10.42
C ALA A 50 -11.69 9.44 8.95
N PRO A 51 -11.18 8.65 7.99
CA PRO A 51 -11.65 8.71 6.61
C PRO A 51 -12.97 7.94 6.48
N ASP A 52 -13.78 8.28 5.47
CA ASP A 52 -15.01 7.52 5.17
C ASP A 52 -14.67 6.08 4.73
N VAL A 53 -13.56 5.93 3.98
CA VAL A 53 -13.07 4.65 3.48
C VAL A 53 -11.54 4.58 3.47
N LEU A 54 -11.00 3.48 3.98
CA LEU A 54 -9.60 3.09 3.83
C LEU A 54 -9.45 2.09 2.68
N ILE A 55 -8.62 2.43 1.69
CA ILE A 55 -8.25 1.52 0.61
C ILE A 55 -6.89 0.89 0.92
N THR A 56 -6.84 -0.44 1.05
CA THR A 56 -5.62 -1.16 1.46
C THR A 56 -5.33 -2.38 0.59
N ASP A 57 -4.04 -2.68 0.44
CA ASP A 57 -3.52 -3.77 -0.38
C ASP A 57 -3.72 -5.15 0.26
N GLY A 58 -3.72 -5.23 1.58
CA GLY A 58 -2.96 -6.33 2.14
C GLY A 58 -2.94 -6.42 3.64
N LEU A 59 -2.42 -5.36 4.21
CA LEU A 59 -1.62 -5.48 5.42
C LEU A 59 -2.51 -5.64 6.64
N ARG A 60 -2.45 -6.82 7.28
CA ARG A 60 -3.22 -7.13 8.50
C ARG A 60 -3.03 -6.07 9.59
N GLY A 61 -1.81 -5.57 9.75
CA GLY A 61 -1.52 -4.49 10.71
C GLY A 61 -2.25 -3.19 10.39
N ALA A 62 -2.40 -2.84 9.11
CA ALA A 62 -3.11 -1.63 8.70
C ALA A 62 -4.63 -1.76 8.91
N GLU A 63 -5.20 -2.92 8.59
CA GLU A 63 -6.62 -3.19 8.81
C GLU A 63 -6.99 -3.21 10.30
N ALA A 64 -6.15 -3.86 11.12
CA ALA A 64 -6.34 -3.90 12.57
C ALA A 64 -6.23 -2.49 13.17
N ALA A 65 -5.20 -1.72 12.79
CA ALA A 65 -5.06 -0.33 13.23
C ALA A 65 -6.24 0.54 12.79
N CYS A 66 -6.77 0.34 11.58
CA CYS A 66 -7.95 1.07 11.10
C CYS A 66 -9.19 0.73 11.93
N THR A 67 -9.42 -0.55 12.17
CA THR A 67 -10.59 -1.01 12.95
C THR A 67 -10.53 -0.49 14.39
N GLN A 68 -9.32 -0.40 14.95
CA GLN A 68 -9.10 0.13 16.31
C GLN A 68 -9.24 1.65 16.37
N ALA A 69 -8.59 2.38 15.46
CA ALA A 69 -8.57 3.85 15.48
C ALA A 69 -9.89 4.45 14.97
N TRP A 70 -10.50 3.82 13.97
CA TRP A 70 -11.69 4.30 13.27
C TRP A 70 -12.70 3.17 13.04
N PRO A 71 -13.45 2.74 14.06
CA PRO A 71 -14.38 1.61 13.96
C PRO A 71 -15.48 1.77 12.91
N GLY A 72 -15.84 3.02 12.57
CA GLY A 72 -16.85 3.34 11.56
C GLY A 72 -16.30 3.42 10.12
N THR A 73 -14.98 3.46 9.93
CA THR A 73 -14.37 3.58 8.60
C THR A 73 -14.54 2.29 7.81
N ARG A 74 -15.04 2.41 6.57
CA ARG A 74 -15.15 1.26 5.66
C ARG A 74 -13.77 0.86 5.15
N ILE A 75 -13.56 -0.43 4.93
CA ILE A 75 -12.30 -0.94 4.36
C ILE A 75 -12.58 -1.49 2.97
N GLN A 76 -11.94 -0.90 1.96
CA GLN A 76 -11.88 -1.42 0.61
C GLN A 76 -10.55 -2.14 0.37
N ARG A 77 -10.60 -3.42 0.03
CA ARG A 77 -9.42 -4.15 -0.45
C ARG A 77 -9.12 -3.78 -1.90
N CYS A 78 -7.86 -3.52 -2.20
CA CYS A 78 -7.42 -3.35 -3.57
C CYS A 78 -7.68 -4.63 -4.39
N LEU A 79 -8.59 -4.54 -5.36
CA LEU A 79 -9.03 -5.71 -6.15
C LEU A 79 -7.88 -6.36 -6.94
N VAL A 80 -6.91 -5.57 -7.40
CA VAL A 80 -5.71 -6.07 -8.09
C VAL A 80 -4.83 -6.90 -7.15
N HIS A 81 -4.69 -6.49 -5.88
CA HIS A 81 -3.97 -7.28 -4.89
C HIS A 81 -4.73 -8.55 -4.51
N VAL A 82 -6.06 -8.50 -4.43
CA VAL A 82 -6.88 -9.70 -4.25
C VAL A 82 -6.69 -10.70 -5.41
N GLN A 83 -6.67 -10.22 -6.65
CA GLN A 83 -6.39 -11.04 -7.83
C GLN A 83 -4.99 -11.65 -7.79
N ARG A 84 -3.95 -10.85 -7.53
CA ARG A 84 -2.55 -11.34 -7.41
C ARG A 84 -2.44 -12.42 -6.34
N ASN A 85 -2.98 -12.17 -5.14
CA ASN A 85 -2.96 -13.12 -4.03
C ASN A 85 -3.70 -14.43 -4.36
N THR A 86 -4.74 -14.37 -5.18
CA THR A 86 -5.47 -15.55 -5.66
C THR A 86 -4.66 -16.32 -6.70
N ARG A 87 -3.97 -15.62 -7.60
CA ARG A 87 -3.06 -16.24 -8.59
C ARG A 87 -1.83 -16.87 -7.95
N THR A 88 -1.34 -16.38 -6.81
CA THR A 88 -0.26 -17.03 -6.07
C THR A 88 -0.64 -18.45 -5.65
N GLY A 89 -1.89 -18.69 -5.26
CA GLY A 89 -2.36 -20.04 -4.88
C GLY A 89 -2.84 -20.88 -6.06
N LEU A 90 -3.65 -20.31 -6.97
CA LEU A 90 -4.25 -21.05 -8.09
C LEU A 90 -3.32 -21.18 -9.31
N THR A 91 -2.26 -20.38 -9.38
CA THR A 91 -1.44 -20.09 -10.56
C THR A 91 -2.19 -19.34 -11.67
N SER A 92 -1.45 -18.92 -12.70
CA SER A 92 -2.01 -18.26 -13.88
C SER A 92 -2.83 -19.20 -14.79
N ARG A 93 -2.54 -20.51 -14.76
CA ARG A 93 -3.22 -21.54 -15.57
C ARG A 93 -3.56 -22.75 -14.71
N PRO A 94 -4.59 -22.66 -13.84
CA PRO A 94 -4.99 -23.76 -12.98
C PRO A 94 -5.37 -24.99 -13.82
N ARG A 95 -4.89 -26.17 -13.43
CA ARG A 95 -5.21 -27.43 -14.11
C ARG A 95 -6.60 -27.96 -13.73
N LEU A 96 -6.95 -27.84 -12.45
CA LEU A 96 -8.25 -28.27 -11.91
C LEU A 96 -9.40 -27.39 -12.41
N GLN A 97 -10.53 -28.00 -12.75
CA GLN A 97 -11.73 -27.26 -13.15
C GLN A 97 -12.19 -26.28 -12.07
N ALA A 98 -12.27 -26.74 -10.82
CA ALA A 98 -12.59 -25.89 -9.66
C ALA A 98 -11.70 -24.64 -9.58
N GLY A 99 -10.39 -24.81 -9.81
CA GLY A 99 -9.42 -23.71 -9.83
C GLY A 99 -9.62 -22.75 -11.00
N ARG A 100 -9.95 -23.27 -12.20
CA ARG A 100 -10.26 -22.43 -13.38
C ARG A 100 -11.50 -21.58 -13.14
N GLU A 101 -12.56 -22.16 -12.58
CA GLU A 101 -13.81 -21.47 -12.28
C GLU A 101 -13.61 -20.39 -11.20
N LEU A 102 -12.91 -20.72 -10.10
CA LEU A 102 -12.62 -19.75 -9.05
C LEU A 102 -11.73 -18.60 -9.55
N LYS A 103 -10.74 -18.91 -10.39
CA LYS A 103 -9.89 -17.90 -11.02
C LYS A 103 -10.71 -16.94 -11.88
N ARG A 104 -11.67 -17.44 -12.69
CA ARG A 104 -12.57 -16.57 -13.47
C ARG A 104 -13.37 -15.62 -12.58
N LEU A 105 -13.85 -16.08 -11.42
CA LEU A 105 -14.53 -15.21 -10.45
C LEU A 105 -13.60 -14.11 -9.93
N SER A 106 -12.36 -14.47 -9.56
CA SER A 106 -11.34 -13.51 -9.13
C SER A 106 -11.00 -12.49 -10.22
N ASP A 107 -10.79 -12.93 -11.46
CA ASP A 107 -10.46 -12.05 -12.59
C ASP A 107 -11.60 -11.04 -12.89
N ARG A 108 -12.86 -11.43 -12.67
CA ARG A 108 -14.04 -10.57 -12.86
C ARG A 108 -14.22 -9.50 -11.78
N LEU A 109 -13.50 -9.54 -10.66
CA LEU A 109 -13.62 -8.55 -9.58
C LEU A 109 -13.51 -7.11 -10.10
N THR A 110 -12.51 -6.85 -10.95
CA THR A 110 -12.23 -5.53 -11.51
C THR A 110 -13.23 -5.07 -12.57
N SER A 111 -14.14 -5.93 -13.01
CA SER A 111 -15.21 -5.60 -13.97
C SER A 111 -16.55 -5.29 -13.29
N VAL A 112 -16.60 -5.33 -11.95
CA VAL A 112 -17.79 -4.96 -11.18
C VAL A 112 -17.81 -3.44 -11.01
N GLU A 113 -18.93 -2.82 -11.37
CA GLU A 113 -19.12 -1.37 -11.44
C GLU A 113 -20.42 -0.92 -10.75
N THR A 114 -21.31 -1.85 -10.41
CA THR A 114 -22.61 -1.55 -9.80
C THR A 114 -22.91 -2.51 -8.64
N ALA A 115 -23.72 -2.07 -7.69
CA ALA A 115 -24.17 -2.90 -6.57
C ALA A 115 -24.86 -4.20 -7.05
N GLY A 116 -25.67 -4.12 -8.12
CA GLY A 116 -26.29 -5.30 -8.73
C GLY A 116 -25.28 -6.30 -9.31
N GLN A 117 -24.18 -5.83 -9.91
CA GLN A 117 -23.10 -6.72 -10.35
C GLN A 117 -22.35 -7.34 -9.15
N ALA A 118 -22.19 -6.61 -8.05
CA ALA A 118 -21.59 -7.14 -6.82
C ALA A 118 -22.44 -8.28 -6.21
N VAL A 119 -23.76 -8.14 -6.21
CA VAL A 119 -24.70 -9.21 -5.81
C VAL A 119 -24.52 -10.44 -6.69
N ARG A 120 -24.57 -10.28 -8.01
CA ARG A 120 -24.36 -11.40 -8.97
C ARG A 120 -22.99 -12.06 -8.81
N TRP A 121 -21.96 -11.28 -8.47
CA TRP A 121 -20.64 -11.84 -8.18
C TRP A 121 -20.68 -12.71 -6.92
N GLY A 122 -21.36 -12.27 -5.86
CA GLY A 122 -21.57 -13.04 -4.63
C GLY A 122 -22.37 -14.33 -4.85
N GLU A 123 -23.44 -14.27 -5.63
CA GLU A 123 -24.23 -15.44 -6.03
C GLU A 123 -23.36 -16.46 -6.78
N ALA A 124 -22.53 -15.99 -7.71
CA ALA A 124 -21.63 -16.86 -8.47
C ALA A 124 -20.54 -17.49 -7.57
N LEU A 125 -20.05 -16.77 -6.56
CA LEU A 125 -19.14 -17.33 -5.55
C LEU A 125 -19.84 -18.41 -4.71
N ASN A 126 -21.09 -18.19 -4.32
CA ASN A 126 -21.89 -19.17 -3.58
C ASN A 126 -22.17 -20.42 -4.43
N ALA A 127 -22.55 -20.24 -5.69
CA ALA A 127 -22.76 -21.35 -6.63
C ALA A 127 -21.48 -22.18 -6.84
N TRP A 128 -20.31 -21.53 -6.88
CA TRP A 128 -19.02 -22.22 -6.91
C TRP A 128 -18.79 -23.04 -5.63
N HIS A 129 -19.09 -22.48 -4.46
CA HIS A 129 -18.97 -23.20 -3.20
C HIS A 129 -19.89 -24.42 -3.16
N GLU A 130 -21.16 -24.28 -3.49
CA GLU A 130 -22.10 -25.40 -3.47
C GLU A 130 -21.68 -26.54 -4.40
N ARG A 131 -21.08 -26.22 -5.55
CA ARG A 131 -20.55 -27.22 -6.49
C ARG A 131 -19.30 -27.94 -5.98
N TRP A 132 -18.40 -27.22 -5.31
CA TRP A 132 -17.05 -27.72 -5.00
C TRP A 132 -16.79 -27.92 -3.51
N LYS A 133 -17.77 -27.72 -2.62
CA LYS A 133 -17.61 -27.78 -1.15
C LYS A 133 -17.06 -29.12 -0.67
N ASP A 134 -17.54 -30.23 -1.24
CA ASP A 134 -17.10 -31.57 -0.85
C ASP A 134 -15.69 -31.83 -1.37
N PHE A 135 -15.40 -31.44 -2.62
CA PHE A 135 -14.07 -31.52 -3.23
C PHE A 135 -13.03 -30.76 -2.40
N ILE A 136 -13.27 -29.50 -2.04
CA ILE A 136 -12.32 -28.72 -1.21
C ILE A 136 -12.28 -29.15 0.26
N ALA A 137 -13.18 -30.06 0.68
CA ALA A 137 -13.18 -30.69 1.99
C ALA A 137 -12.46 -32.05 1.99
N GLU A 138 -11.97 -32.53 0.85
CA GLU A 138 -11.12 -33.72 0.78
C GLU A 138 -9.85 -33.56 1.62
N ARG A 139 -9.46 -34.65 2.28
CA ARG A 139 -8.29 -34.73 3.16
C ARG A 139 -7.37 -35.85 2.72
N THR A 140 -6.08 -35.55 2.73
CA THR A 140 -5.01 -36.55 2.58
C THR A 140 -4.45 -36.85 3.96
N TYR A 141 -4.36 -38.12 4.34
CA TYR A 141 -3.80 -38.53 5.62
C TYR A 141 -2.32 -38.88 5.47
N ALA A 142 -1.53 -38.62 6.51
CA ALA A 142 -0.08 -38.88 6.51
C ALA A 142 0.28 -40.34 6.28
N ARG A 143 -0.60 -41.26 6.70
CA ARG A 143 -0.42 -42.71 6.46
C ARG A 143 -0.55 -43.08 4.98
N ASP A 144 -1.30 -42.30 4.20
CA ASP A 144 -1.57 -42.58 2.78
C ASP A 144 -0.51 -41.93 1.87
N ASP A 145 0.19 -40.90 2.36
CA ASP A 145 1.27 -40.18 1.66
C ASP A 145 2.43 -39.85 2.63
N PRO A 146 3.19 -40.85 3.09
CA PRO A 146 4.22 -40.67 4.12
C PRO A 146 5.47 -39.95 3.60
N SER A 147 5.69 -39.90 2.28
CA SER A 147 6.82 -39.19 1.67
C SER A 147 6.59 -37.68 1.58
N ASN A 148 5.35 -37.22 1.79
CA ASN A 148 5.03 -35.81 1.82
C ASN A 148 5.75 -35.09 2.98
N PRO A 149 6.40 -33.93 2.76
CA PRO A 149 7.00 -33.16 3.84
C PRO A 149 6.04 -32.84 4.98
N LYS A 150 4.73 -32.72 4.69
CA LYS A 150 3.68 -32.47 5.69
C LYS A 150 3.41 -33.66 6.61
N ALA A 151 3.66 -34.89 6.16
CA ALA A 151 3.41 -36.11 6.94
C ALA A 151 4.23 -36.15 8.24
N SER A 152 5.41 -35.52 8.24
CA SER A 152 6.26 -35.39 9.43
C SER A 152 5.67 -34.51 10.55
N ARG A 153 4.73 -33.60 10.22
CA ARG A 153 4.20 -32.60 11.16
C ARG A 153 2.69 -32.69 11.38
N HIS A 154 1.97 -33.34 10.48
CA HIS A 154 0.51 -33.32 10.46
C HIS A 154 -0.04 -34.73 10.21
N ARG A 155 -1.08 -35.13 10.96
CA ARG A 155 -1.79 -36.40 10.73
C ARG A 155 -2.59 -36.42 9.42
N TRP A 156 -3.02 -35.25 8.96
CA TRP A 156 -3.71 -35.05 7.69
C TRP A 156 -3.59 -33.58 7.26
N TRP A 157 -3.84 -33.32 5.98
CA TRP A 157 -3.97 -31.96 5.43
C TRP A 157 -5.10 -31.92 4.38
N TRP A 158 -5.58 -30.72 4.06
CA TRP A 158 -6.54 -30.55 2.96
C TRP A 158 -5.85 -30.89 1.64
N THR A 159 -6.45 -31.78 0.85
CA THR A 159 -5.89 -32.21 -0.44
C THR A 159 -5.72 -31.02 -1.38
N HIS A 160 -6.71 -30.12 -1.42
CA HIS A 160 -6.73 -28.93 -2.26
C HIS A 160 -6.49 -27.64 -1.45
N GLU A 161 -5.45 -27.64 -0.62
CA GLU A 161 -5.21 -26.57 0.37
C GLU A 161 -5.17 -25.15 -0.24
N GLU A 162 -4.42 -24.95 -1.32
CA GLU A 162 -4.29 -23.62 -1.95
C GLU A 162 -5.60 -23.15 -2.57
N LEU A 163 -6.34 -24.05 -3.21
CA LEU A 163 -7.66 -23.76 -3.76
C LEU A 163 -8.64 -23.34 -2.66
N ARG A 164 -8.70 -24.14 -1.59
CA ARG A 164 -9.52 -23.87 -0.42
C ARG A 164 -9.16 -22.54 0.23
N ARG A 165 -7.87 -22.24 0.39
CA ARG A 165 -7.38 -20.98 0.95
C ARG A 165 -7.79 -19.78 0.11
N CYS A 166 -7.71 -19.91 -1.22
CA CYS A 166 -8.13 -18.87 -2.15
C CYS A 166 -9.63 -18.61 -2.07
N TYR A 167 -10.46 -19.66 -2.06
CA TYR A 167 -11.90 -19.54 -1.87
C TYR A 167 -12.24 -18.84 -0.54
N ARG A 168 -11.69 -19.34 0.58
CA ARG A 168 -11.96 -18.78 1.91
C ARG A 168 -11.56 -17.31 2.03
N ARG A 169 -10.51 -16.88 1.33
CA ARG A 169 -10.14 -15.46 1.27
C ARG A 169 -11.22 -14.64 0.58
N LEU A 170 -11.68 -15.06 -0.60
CA LEU A 170 -12.72 -14.36 -1.35
C LEU A 170 -14.04 -14.32 -0.58
N GLU A 171 -14.47 -15.46 -0.02
CA GLU A 171 -15.65 -15.58 0.84
C GLU A 171 -15.58 -14.61 2.02
N ARG A 172 -14.47 -14.62 2.76
CA ARG A 172 -14.29 -13.73 3.91
C ARG A 172 -14.34 -12.26 3.50
N LEU A 173 -13.60 -11.86 2.47
CA LEU A 173 -13.56 -10.46 2.02
C LEU A 173 -14.93 -9.98 1.51
N PHE A 174 -15.69 -10.86 0.86
CA PHE A 174 -17.06 -10.54 0.43
C PHE A 174 -17.98 -10.34 1.64
N ARG A 175 -17.98 -11.30 2.59
CA ARG A 175 -18.81 -11.25 3.80
C ARG A 175 -18.51 -10.06 4.71
N GLU A 176 -17.24 -9.67 4.79
CA GLU A 176 -16.80 -8.50 5.56
C GLU A 176 -17.09 -7.17 4.83
N GLY A 177 -17.72 -7.19 3.63
CA GLY A 177 -18.01 -5.99 2.85
C GLY A 177 -16.78 -5.34 2.22
N ARG A 178 -15.63 -6.03 2.17
CA ARG A 178 -14.35 -5.42 1.82
C ARG A 178 -13.99 -5.47 0.34
N LEU A 179 -14.77 -6.16 -0.49
CA LEU A 179 -14.53 -6.23 -1.94
C LEU A 179 -15.21 -5.08 -2.70
N PHE A 180 -16.37 -4.62 -2.23
CA PHE A 180 -17.24 -3.73 -2.99
C PHE A 180 -17.70 -2.51 -2.18
N ALA A 181 -16.96 -2.14 -1.12
CA ALA A 181 -17.23 -0.93 -0.34
C ALA A 181 -17.28 0.32 -1.24
N TYR A 182 -16.47 0.38 -2.31
CA TYR A 182 -16.51 1.49 -3.28
C TYR A 182 -17.84 1.68 -4.03
N LEU A 183 -18.79 0.76 -3.89
CA LEU A 183 -20.13 0.82 -4.48
C LEU A 183 -21.22 1.17 -3.45
N GLU A 184 -20.86 1.40 -2.18
CA GLU A 184 -21.83 1.77 -1.15
C GLU A 184 -22.38 3.19 -1.41
N PRO A 185 -23.72 3.37 -1.46
CA PRO A 185 -24.33 4.67 -1.78
C PRO A 185 -23.87 5.82 -0.87
N GLU A 186 -23.68 5.54 0.42
CA GLU A 186 -23.23 6.54 1.40
C GLU A 186 -21.84 7.08 1.08
N LEU A 187 -20.92 6.23 0.61
CA LEU A 187 -19.56 6.64 0.25
C LEU A 187 -19.52 7.39 -1.09
N LEU A 188 -20.46 7.10 -1.99
CA LEU A 188 -20.55 7.76 -3.30
C LEU A 188 -21.09 9.20 -3.22
N LYS A 189 -21.73 9.60 -2.12
CA LYS A 189 -22.17 10.99 -1.89
C LYS A 189 -21.01 12.00 -1.92
N GLY A 190 -19.82 11.57 -1.48
CA GLY A 190 -18.60 12.38 -1.51
C GLY A 190 -17.83 12.31 -2.84
N GLY A 191 -18.32 11.55 -3.83
CA GLY A 191 -17.68 11.32 -5.13
C GLY A 191 -17.17 9.88 -5.31
N PRO A 192 -16.52 9.58 -6.46
CA PRO A 192 -16.09 8.24 -6.78
C PRO A 192 -15.03 7.68 -5.82
N VAL A 193 -15.28 6.50 -5.26
CA VAL A 193 -14.32 5.78 -4.42
C VAL A 193 -13.45 4.86 -5.29
N ALA A 194 -12.14 4.86 -5.05
CA ALA A 194 -11.23 3.98 -5.79
C ALA A 194 -11.33 2.53 -5.31
N ARG A 195 -11.44 1.59 -6.27
CA ARG A 195 -11.43 0.13 -6.03
C ARG A 195 -10.02 -0.48 -5.97
N THR A 196 -8.99 0.30 -6.28
CA THR A 196 -7.58 -0.16 -6.31
C THR A 196 -6.64 0.90 -5.74
N THR A 197 -5.47 0.45 -5.29
CA THR A 197 -4.33 1.29 -4.91
C THR A 197 -3.39 1.59 -6.08
N ASN A 198 -3.78 1.31 -7.34
CA ASN A 198 -2.90 1.46 -8.50
C ASN A 198 -2.39 2.89 -8.68
N ARG A 199 -3.21 3.91 -8.36
CA ARG A 199 -2.79 5.32 -8.39
C ARG A 199 -1.64 5.60 -7.41
N LEU A 200 -1.64 4.94 -6.25
CA LEU A 200 -0.56 5.05 -5.28
C LEU A 200 0.68 4.26 -5.72
N GLU A 201 0.50 3.03 -6.20
CA GLU A 201 1.59 2.15 -6.62
C GLU A 201 2.35 2.67 -7.86
N GLY A 202 1.61 3.13 -8.87
CA GLY A 202 2.18 3.68 -10.10
C GLY A 202 2.54 5.17 -10.00
N GLY A 203 2.02 5.89 -9.00
CA GLY A 203 2.24 7.32 -8.81
C GLY A 203 3.30 7.63 -7.77
N VAL A 204 2.92 7.69 -6.49
CA VAL A 204 3.83 8.12 -5.42
C VAL A 204 4.87 7.04 -5.12
N ASN A 205 4.44 5.78 -5.00
CA ASN A 205 5.32 4.69 -4.60
C ASN A 205 6.36 4.36 -5.67
N SER A 206 6.03 4.49 -6.96
CA SER A 206 6.99 4.27 -8.05
C SER A 206 8.15 5.25 -7.96
N VAL A 207 7.85 6.55 -7.82
CA VAL A 207 8.86 7.60 -7.69
C VAL A 207 9.72 7.40 -6.45
N VAL A 208 9.12 7.06 -5.31
CA VAL A 208 9.89 6.73 -4.08
C VAL A 208 10.81 5.52 -4.31
N LYS A 209 10.30 4.46 -4.98
CA LYS A 209 11.12 3.28 -5.33
C LYS A 209 12.24 3.63 -6.31
N ASP A 210 12.00 4.54 -7.26
CA ASP A 210 13.01 5.03 -8.20
C ASP A 210 14.13 5.77 -7.47
N VAL A 211 13.80 6.69 -6.56
CA VAL A 211 14.79 7.37 -5.71
C VAL A 211 15.63 6.37 -4.92
N LEU A 212 15.00 5.39 -4.28
CA LEU A 212 15.75 4.37 -3.53
C LEU A 212 16.65 3.50 -4.44
N ARG A 213 16.21 3.18 -5.66
CA ARG A 213 17.01 2.40 -6.62
C ARG A 213 18.21 3.20 -7.13
N ASN A 214 18.00 4.46 -7.49
CA ASN A 214 19.03 5.33 -8.07
C ASN A 214 20.06 5.76 -7.01
N HIS A 215 19.66 5.83 -5.74
CA HIS A 215 20.51 6.29 -4.64
C HIS A 215 20.88 5.19 -3.64
N ARG A 216 20.96 3.93 -4.09
CA ARG A 216 21.29 2.76 -3.25
C ARG A 216 22.64 2.84 -2.51
N GLY A 217 23.54 3.72 -2.94
CA GLY A 217 24.85 3.96 -2.30
C GLY A 217 24.82 5.00 -1.18
N LEU A 218 23.70 5.69 -0.96
CA LEU A 218 23.58 6.67 0.12
C LEU A 218 23.38 5.99 1.48
N PRO A 219 23.87 6.61 2.57
CA PRO A 219 23.47 6.23 3.92
C PRO A 219 21.96 6.21 4.08
N GLU A 220 21.46 5.37 4.98
CA GLU A 220 20.02 5.16 5.16
C GLU A 220 19.27 6.45 5.54
N GLU A 221 19.88 7.30 6.37
CA GLU A 221 19.30 8.59 6.73
C GLU A 221 19.11 9.48 5.50
N HIS A 222 20.09 9.51 4.59
CA HIS A 222 20.01 10.31 3.37
C HIS A 222 18.99 9.73 2.39
N MET A 223 18.91 8.40 2.24
CA MET A 223 17.86 7.76 1.44
C MET A 223 16.46 8.11 1.98
N ARG A 224 16.29 8.10 3.30
CA ARG A 224 15.04 8.49 3.95
C ARG A 224 14.70 9.96 3.69
N ARG A 225 15.65 10.87 3.88
CA ARG A 225 15.45 12.31 3.63
C ARG A 225 15.11 12.59 2.16
N ALA A 226 15.73 11.87 1.23
CA ALA A 226 15.38 11.94 -0.19
C ALA A 226 13.93 11.48 -0.45
N CYS A 227 13.48 10.41 0.20
CA CYS A 227 12.08 9.97 0.11
C CYS A 227 11.11 10.98 0.74
N GLU A 228 11.46 11.54 1.91
CA GLU A 228 10.68 12.59 2.57
C GLU A 228 10.54 13.82 1.68
N TRP A 229 11.63 14.24 1.02
CA TRP A 229 11.62 15.33 0.05
C TRP A 229 10.67 15.06 -1.12
N VAL A 230 10.73 13.87 -1.72
CA VAL A 230 9.81 13.47 -2.79
C VAL A 230 8.36 13.52 -2.32
N CYS A 231 8.07 13.00 -1.13
CA CYS A 231 6.74 13.04 -0.55
C CYS A 231 6.27 14.48 -0.30
N TYR A 232 7.15 15.34 0.24
CA TYR A 232 6.89 16.75 0.49
C TYR A 232 6.54 17.51 -0.79
N MET A 233 7.35 17.34 -1.84
CA MET A 233 7.15 17.98 -3.14
C MET A 233 5.84 17.56 -3.84
N LYS A 234 5.25 16.44 -3.43
CA LYS A 234 3.95 15.95 -3.94
C LYS A 234 2.75 16.38 -3.09
N THR A 235 2.97 17.18 -2.05
CA THR A 235 1.86 17.81 -1.30
C THR A 235 1.15 18.86 -2.16
N ALA A 236 -0.03 19.32 -1.74
CA ALA A 236 -0.79 20.30 -2.51
C ALA A 236 -0.05 21.65 -2.69
N HIS A 237 0.75 22.04 -1.69
CA HIS A 237 1.46 23.32 -1.65
C HIS A 237 2.85 23.16 -1.03
N PRO A 238 3.81 22.53 -1.74
CA PRO A 238 5.18 22.47 -1.26
C PRO A 238 5.78 23.87 -1.25
N ARG A 239 6.57 24.17 -0.22
CA ARG A 239 7.32 25.41 -0.02
C ARG A 239 8.80 25.11 0.18
N PRO A 240 9.49 24.55 -0.83
CA PRO A 240 10.91 24.19 -0.72
C PRO A 240 11.78 25.38 -0.26
N GLU A 241 11.40 26.60 -0.64
CA GLU A 241 12.05 27.84 -0.24
C GLU A 241 12.03 28.09 1.28
N SER A 242 11.05 27.53 2.00
CA SER A 242 10.97 27.69 3.46
C SER A 242 12.09 26.97 4.23
N PHE A 243 12.80 26.04 3.57
CA PHE A 243 13.96 25.36 4.14
C PHE A 243 15.28 26.09 3.89
N ILE A 244 15.27 27.16 3.09
CA ILE A 244 16.46 27.96 2.78
C ILE A 244 16.56 29.07 3.85
N PRO A 245 17.59 29.06 4.71
CA PRO A 245 17.83 30.13 5.68
C PRO A 245 17.98 31.49 4.99
N ASP A 246 17.44 32.55 5.61
CA ASP A 246 17.49 33.92 5.05
C ASP A 246 18.93 34.42 4.80
N ALA A 247 19.90 33.95 5.59
CA ALA A 247 21.33 34.23 5.40
C ALA A 247 21.86 33.76 4.04
N LEU A 248 21.45 32.56 3.61
CA LEU A 248 21.80 32.02 2.29
C LEU A 248 21.02 32.71 1.16
N ARG A 249 19.84 33.27 1.48
CA ARG A 249 18.97 33.97 0.53
C ARG A 249 19.44 35.39 0.23
N LYS A 250 20.12 36.04 1.18
CA LYS A 250 20.62 37.41 1.05
C LYS A 250 22.00 37.52 0.38
N GLY A 251 22.63 36.40 0.04
CA GLY A 251 23.94 36.44 -0.61
C GLY A 251 24.98 37.18 0.24
N GLU A 252 24.91 37.05 1.57
CA GLU A 252 26.02 37.43 2.44
C GLU A 252 27.16 36.49 2.09
N LYS A 253 28.00 36.89 1.13
CA LYS A 253 29.30 36.26 0.90
C LYS A 253 29.98 36.26 2.26
N ALA A 254 30.18 35.08 2.83
CA ALA A 254 31.24 34.93 3.80
C ALA A 254 32.51 35.39 3.07
N THR A 255 32.98 36.59 3.38
CA THR A 255 34.31 37.04 2.98
C THR A 255 35.28 36.10 3.69
N THR A 256 35.59 35.03 2.99
CA THR A 256 36.77 34.23 3.33
C THR A 256 37.93 35.17 2.99
N PRO A 257 38.86 35.46 3.92
CA PRO A 257 40.07 36.16 3.56
C PRO A 257 40.71 35.42 2.38
N GLU A 258 41.08 36.15 1.33
CA GLU A 258 41.91 35.61 0.25
C GLU A 258 43.10 34.88 0.90
N PRO A 259 43.36 33.62 0.57
CA PRO A 259 44.55 32.94 1.06
C PRO A 259 45.77 33.70 0.57
N ASP A 260 46.72 33.92 1.49
CA ASP A 260 48.00 34.55 1.16
C ASP A 260 48.76 33.66 0.16
N ASP A 261 48.96 34.18 -1.06
CA ASP A 261 49.70 33.54 -2.15
C ASP A 261 51.19 33.30 -1.84
N SER A 262 51.67 33.68 -0.64
CA SER A 262 53.05 33.49 -0.20
C SER A 262 53.40 32.06 0.23
N VAL A 263 52.44 31.13 0.27
CA VAL A 263 52.68 29.73 0.68
C VAL A 263 52.46 28.77 -0.49
N ALA A 264 53.54 28.20 -1.00
CA ALA A 264 53.50 27.13 -1.99
C ALA A 264 52.69 25.92 -1.44
N PRO A 265 51.77 25.33 -2.23
CA PRO A 265 50.99 24.18 -1.78
C PRO A 265 51.90 22.98 -1.48
N ALA A 266 51.80 22.42 -0.27
CA ALA A 266 52.34 21.11 0.02
C ALA A 266 51.60 20.05 -0.82
N TYR A 267 52.33 19.15 -1.48
CA TYR A 267 51.75 18.07 -2.25
C TYR A 267 50.78 17.24 -1.40
N GLY A 268 49.50 17.20 -1.80
CA GLY A 268 48.53 16.22 -1.28
C GLY A 268 47.20 16.75 -0.72
N THR A 269 46.89 18.05 -0.79
CA THR A 269 45.58 18.56 -0.35
C THR A 269 44.98 19.59 -1.31
N GLY A 270 43.93 19.17 -2.05
CA GLY A 270 43.04 20.06 -2.80
C GLY A 270 43.07 19.82 -4.31
N ILE A 271 41.95 19.38 -4.87
CA ILE A 271 41.69 19.54 -6.30
C ILE A 271 41.39 21.03 -6.50
N ASP A 272 42.32 21.76 -7.13
CA ASP A 272 42.06 23.10 -7.63
C ASP A 272 41.16 22.98 -8.87
N TRP A 273 39.92 23.43 -8.74
CA TRP A 273 38.92 23.38 -9.82
C TRP A 273 39.13 24.48 -10.88
N ASN A 274 40.08 25.41 -10.68
CA ASN A 274 40.35 26.48 -11.64
C ASN A 274 41.22 26.02 -12.83
N GLU A 275 41.82 24.83 -12.77
CA GLU A 275 42.74 24.34 -13.81
C GLU A 275 42.04 23.91 -15.11
N PHE A 276 40.70 23.78 -15.12
CA PHE A 276 39.94 23.30 -16.28
C PHE A 276 39.36 24.40 -17.20
N HIS A 277 39.50 25.68 -16.84
CA HIS A 277 39.07 26.78 -17.70
C HIS A 277 40.25 27.69 -18.02
N THR A 278 40.98 27.32 -19.07
CA THR A 278 41.97 28.18 -19.71
C THR A 278 41.34 29.52 -20.08
N THR A 279 41.72 30.59 -19.39
CA THR A 279 41.44 31.99 -19.75
C THR A 279 42.35 32.42 -20.91
N THR A 280 42.33 31.69 -22.02
CA THR A 280 42.99 32.13 -23.24
C THR A 280 42.00 32.98 -24.04
N ARG A 281 42.25 34.29 -24.09
CA ARG A 281 41.47 35.25 -24.86
C ARG A 281 41.67 34.98 -26.35
N TYR A 282 40.58 34.78 -27.10
CA TYR A 282 40.58 34.70 -28.57
C TYR A 282 41.14 36.02 -29.15
N PRO A 283 42.19 36.02 -29.98
CA PRO A 283 42.64 37.24 -30.65
C PRO A 283 41.72 37.52 -31.85
N ASN A 284 40.79 38.46 -31.68
CA ASN A 284 40.13 39.13 -32.79
C ASN A 284 41.04 40.27 -33.27
N THR A 285 41.91 39.97 -34.23
CA THR A 285 42.50 40.98 -35.11
C THR A 285 41.92 40.76 -36.50
N THR A 286 41.01 41.65 -36.88
CA THR A 286 40.70 41.97 -38.28
C THR A 286 41.35 43.32 -38.55
N ASP A 287 42.43 43.29 -39.31
CA ASP A 287 42.77 44.24 -40.38
C ASP A 287 43.33 43.41 -41.55
#